data_AF-A0A8S3EC96-F1
#
_entry.id   AF-A0A8S3EC96-F1
#
_cell.length_a   1.000
_cell.length_b   1.000
_cell.length_c   1.000
_cell.angle_alpha   90.00
_cell.angle_beta   90.00
_cell.angle_gamma   90.00
#
_symmetry.space_group_name_H-M   'P 1'
#
loop_
_entity.id
_entity.type
_entity.pdbx_description
1 polymer ?
#
loop_
_entity_poly.entity_id
_entity_poly.type
_entity_poly.pdbx_seq_one_letter_code
_entity_poly.pdbx_strand_id
1 'polypeptide(L)'
;VRRPLRSKHCRACQRCVAKFDHHCPWVDNCVGDKTLPYFTGFIFFTPICLLFFLYGAFVYYRNHCNITSIGLLSAIINCKASVLWFTGIAMLHTFWISALCITLVTQVN
;
A
#
# COMPACT_ATOMS: atom_id res chain seq x y z
N VAL A 1 -25.34 21.94 -17.98
CA VAL A 1 -24.04 21.46 -17.45
C VAL A 1 -23.44 20.45 -18.44
N ARG A 2 -22.34 20.77 -19.13
CA ARG A 2 -21.65 19.80 -20.01
C ARG A 2 -21.08 18.69 -19.13
N ARG A 3 -21.48 17.43 -19.38
CA ARG A 3 -20.89 16.27 -18.70
C ARG A 3 -19.52 16.01 -19.34
N PRO A 4 -18.41 16.04 -18.58
CA PRO A 4 -17.11 15.64 -19.11
C PRO A 4 -17.19 14.20 -19.66
N LEU A 5 -16.46 13.90 -20.73
CA LEU A 5 -16.43 12.54 -21.28
C LEU A 5 -16.09 11.52 -20.20
N ARG A 6 -16.86 10.41 -20.16
CA ARG A 6 -16.73 9.31 -19.18
C ARG A 6 -16.81 9.77 -17.71
N SER A 7 -17.55 10.84 -17.42
CA SER A 7 -17.78 11.28 -16.04
C SER A 7 -18.85 10.45 -15.32
N LYS A 8 -18.67 10.27 -14.01
CA LYS A 8 -19.70 9.70 -13.12
C LYS A 8 -19.85 10.57 -11.86
N HIS A 9 -21.04 10.58 -11.28
CA HIS A 9 -21.31 11.27 -10.01
C HIS A 9 -20.95 10.35 -8.85
N CYS A 10 -20.03 10.78 -7.99
CA CYS A 10 -19.70 10.07 -6.75
C CYS A 10 -20.57 10.61 -5.61
N ARG A 11 -21.37 9.74 -4.99
CA ARG A 11 -22.21 10.10 -3.83
C ARG A 11 -21.40 10.36 -2.57
N ALA A 12 -20.26 9.70 -2.37
CA ALA A 12 -19.42 9.94 -1.20
C ALA A 12 -18.82 11.37 -1.24
N CYS A 13 -18.28 11.78 -2.40
CA CYS A 13 -17.70 13.12 -2.56
C CYS A 13 -18.69 14.20 -3.03
N GLN A 14 -19.96 13.85 -3.25
CA GLN A 14 -21.03 14.74 -3.74
C GLN A 14 -20.66 15.57 -4.99
N ARG A 15 -19.87 14.99 -5.91
CA ARG A 15 -19.38 15.68 -7.12
C ARG A 15 -19.25 14.75 -8.32
N CYS A 16 -19.37 15.33 -9.52
CA CYS A 16 -19.06 14.63 -10.77
C CYS A 16 -17.55 14.62 -11.02
N VAL A 17 -17.01 13.45 -11.34
CA VAL A 17 -15.59 13.23 -11.58
C VAL A 17 -15.39 12.80 -13.03
N ALA A 18 -14.52 13.49 -13.76
CA ALA A 18 -14.17 13.15 -15.14
C ALA A 18 -13.29 11.89 -15.20
N LYS A 19 -13.49 11.06 -16.22
CA LYS A 19 -12.89 9.72 -16.33
C LYS A 19 -12.89 8.98 -14.98
N PHE A 20 -14.06 8.92 -14.36
CA PHE A 20 -14.19 8.32 -13.03
C PHE A 20 -13.83 6.84 -13.09
N ASP A 21 -12.86 6.45 -12.27
CA ASP A 21 -12.50 5.07 -12.05
C ASP A 21 -13.27 4.54 -10.84
N HIS A 22 -12.88 4.97 -9.63
CA HIS A 22 -13.54 4.60 -8.38
C HIS A 22 -13.43 5.67 -7.30
N HIS A 23 -14.22 5.53 -6.24
CA HIS A 23 -13.99 6.25 -4.98
C HIS A 23 -13.16 5.33 -4.07
N CYS A 24 -12.01 5.81 -3.63
CA CYS A 24 -11.07 5.04 -2.83
C CYS A 24 -11.17 5.50 -1.37
N PRO A 25 -11.68 4.66 -0.45
CA PRO A 25 -11.77 5.01 0.97
C PRO A 25 -10.40 5.26 1.61
N TRP A 26 -9.35 4.63 1.08
CA TRP A 26 -8.00 4.70 1.63
C TRP A 26 -7.34 6.07 1.47
N VAL A 27 -7.70 6.81 0.43
CA VAL A 27 -7.25 8.19 0.20
C VAL A 27 -8.38 9.21 0.40
N ASP A 28 -9.53 8.72 0.90
CA ASP A 28 -10.79 9.47 1.08
C ASP A 28 -11.13 10.39 -0.10
N ASN A 29 -10.93 9.89 -1.33
CA ASN A 29 -11.09 10.69 -2.53
C ASN A 29 -11.40 9.83 -3.76
N CYS A 30 -11.94 10.46 -4.80
CA CYS A 30 -12.13 9.81 -6.08
C CYS A 30 -10.83 9.72 -6.87
N VAL A 31 -10.58 8.55 -7.46
CA VAL A 31 -9.59 8.32 -8.50
C VAL A 31 -10.25 8.58 -9.85
N GLY A 32 -9.68 9.50 -10.61
CA GLY A 32 -10.14 9.89 -11.94
C GLY A 32 -9.12 10.81 -12.60
N ASP A 33 -9.48 11.47 -13.69
CA ASP A 33 -8.53 12.15 -14.59
C ASP A 33 -7.48 13.03 -13.89
N LYS A 34 -7.89 13.86 -12.93
CA LYS A 34 -6.99 14.79 -12.22
C LYS A 34 -6.23 14.18 -11.04
N THR A 35 -6.72 13.07 -10.49
CA THR A 35 -6.15 12.43 -9.28
C THR A 35 -5.36 11.16 -9.61
N LEU A 36 -5.57 10.60 -10.81
CA LEU A 36 -4.92 9.37 -11.26
C LEU A 36 -3.40 9.45 -11.21
N PRO A 37 -2.69 10.51 -11.66
CA PRO A 37 -1.23 10.55 -11.58
C PRO A 37 -0.69 10.46 -10.14
N TYR A 38 -1.37 11.11 -9.19
CA TYR A 38 -1.00 11.05 -7.77
C TYR A 38 -1.28 9.67 -7.17
N PHE A 39 -2.43 9.08 -7.52
CA PHE A 39 -2.77 7.72 -7.10
C PHE A 39 -1.77 6.70 -7.67
N THR A 40 -1.38 6.83 -8.93
CA THR A 40 -0.34 6.03 -9.56
C THR A 40 0.99 6.17 -8.82
N GLY A 41 1.43 7.39 -8.51
CA GLY A 41 2.63 7.63 -7.71
C GLY A 41 2.55 6.96 -6.33
N PHE A 42 1.44 7.10 -5.62
CA PHE A 42 1.20 6.42 -4.33
C PHE A 42 1.36 4.90 -4.44
N ILE A 43 0.77 4.28 -5.46
CA ILE A 43 0.84 2.84 -5.70
C ILE A 43 2.28 2.39 -6.02
N PHE A 44 3.08 3.17 -6.76
CA PHE A 44 4.47 2.83 -7.06
C PHE A 44 5.45 3.05 -5.90
N PHE A 45 5.35 4.17 -5.18
CA PHE A 45 6.33 4.52 -4.14
C PHE A 45 6.08 3.81 -2.81
N THR A 46 4.82 3.47 -2.48
CA THR A 46 4.51 2.83 -1.19
C THR A 46 5.17 1.45 -1.03
N PRO A 47 5.16 0.53 -2.03
CA PRO A 47 5.89 -0.73 -1.94
C PRO A 47 7.39 -0.53 -1.73
N ILE A 48 8.00 0.45 -2.39
CA ILE A 48 9.44 0.76 -2.22
C ILE A 48 9.72 1.14 -0.77
N CYS A 49 8.93 2.05 -0.20
CA CYS A 49 9.07 2.44 1.21
C CYS A 49 8.87 1.25 2.16
N LEU A 50 7.90 0.37 1.88
CA LEU A 50 7.66 -0.83 2.69
C LEU A 50 8.82 -1.83 2.60
N LEU A 51 9.44 -2.00 1.43
CA LEU A 51 10.64 -2.84 1.27
C LEU A 51 11.82 -2.30 2.08
N PHE A 52 12.03 -0.97 2.10
CA PHE A 52 13.04 -0.35 2.96
C PHE A 52 12.75 -0.61 4.45
N PHE A 53 11.49 -0.50 4.87
CA PHE A 53 11.08 -0.82 6.24
C PHE A 53 11.36 -2.30 6.59
N LEU A 54 10.99 -3.24 5.71
CA LEU A 54 11.22 -4.67 5.90
C LEU A 54 12.72 -5.00 5.98
N TYR A 55 13.55 -4.33 5.18
CA TYR A 55 15.01 -4.45 5.28
C TYR A 55 15.52 -3.97 6.66
N GLY A 56 15.02 -2.82 7.13
CA GLY A 56 15.34 -2.31 8.47
C GLY A 56 14.92 -3.29 9.58
N ALA A 57 13.74 -3.88 9.46
CA ALA A 57 13.25 -4.90 10.39
C ALA A 57 14.17 -6.14 10.37
N PHE A 58 14.58 -6.62 9.19
CA PHE A 58 15.52 -7.73 9.06
C PHE A 58 16.86 -7.45 9.77
N VAL A 59 17.44 -6.27 9.55
CA VAL A 59 18.68 -5.84 10.23
C VAL A 59 18.47 -5.76 11.75
N TYR A 60 17.33 -5.23 12.20
CA TYR A 60 16.98 -5.18 13.61
C TYR A 60 16.95 -6.59 14.24
N TYR A 61 16.24 -7.53 13.61
CA TYR A 61 16.13 -8.90 14.11
C TYR A 61 17.49 -9.60 14.19
N ARG A 62 18.34 -9.42 13.16
CA ARG A 62 19.69 -9.98 13.12
C ARG A 62 20.55 -9.50 14.27
N ASN A 63 20.48 -8.21 14.60
CA ASN A 63 21.40 -7.58 15.56
C ASN A 63 20.92 -7.67 17.01
N HIS A 64 19.61 -7.79 17.24
CA HIS A 64 19.03 -7.72 18.59
C HIS A 64 18.38 -9.01 19.08
N CYS A 65 18.11 -9.98 18.20
CA CYS A 65 17.41 -11.20 18.56
C CYS A 65 18.34 -12.41 18.43
N ASN A 66 18.39 -13.26 19.46
CA ASN A 66 19.36 -14.36 19.53
C ASN A 66 18.82 -15.65 18.86
N ILE A 67 18.81 -15.64 17.51
CA ILE A 67 18.19 -16.68 16.66
C ILE A 67 18.76 -18.09 16.89
N THR A 68 20.03 -18.20 17.29
CA THR A 68 20.75 -19.47 17.42
C THR A 68 20.31 -20.32 18.62
N SER A 69 19.69 -19.73 19.64
CA SER A 69 19.44 -20.40 20.93
C SER A 69 18.05 -21.02 21.06
N ILE A 70 17.04 -20.50 20.35
CA ILE A 70 15.62 -20.84 20.56
C ILE A 70 14.88 -21.20 19.26
N GLY A 71 15.60 -21.17 18.12
CA GLY A 71 15.03 -21.32 16.77
C GLY A 71 14.47 -20.01 16.20
N LEU A 72 14.43 -19.91 14.86
CA LEU A 72 14.11 -18.66 14.14
C LEU A 72 12.73 -18.08 14.50
N LEU A 73 11.70 -18.92 14.49
CA LEU A 73 10.32 -18.46 14.75
C LEU A 73 10.16 -17.96 16.19
N SER A 74 10.68 -18.71 17.16
CA SER A 74 10.64 -18.35 18.58
C SER A 74 11.44 -17.08 18.86
N ALA A 75 12.61 -16.93 18.24
CA ALA A 75 13.44 -15.74 18.41
C ALA A 75 12.75 -14.47 17.89
N ILE A 76 12.04 -14.54 16.77
CA ILE A 76 11.31 -13.39 16.21
C ILE A 76 10.10 -13.02 17.08
N ILE A 77 9.31 -14.01 17.51
CA ILE A 77 8.11 -13.79 18.32
C ILE A 77 8.45 -13.15 19.68
N ASN A 78 9.53 -13.63 20.31
CA ASN A 78 9.91 -13.21 21.65
C ASN A 78 10.78 -11.94 21.68
N CYS A 79 11.23 -11.42 20.54
CA CYS A 79 12.20 -10.31 20.53
C CYS A 79 11.58 -8.97 20.94
N LYS A 80 10.61 -8.47 20.16
CA LYS A 80 9.77 -7.31 20.53
C LYS A 80 8.44 -7.35 19.79
N ALA A 81 7.35 -7.35 20.56
CA ALA A 81 5.99 -7.41 20.03
C ALA A 81 5.66 -6.25 19.07
N SER A 82 6.14 -5.04 19.34
CA SER A 82 5.91 -3.88 18.48
C SER A 82 6.55 -4.04 17.10
N VAL A 83 7.81 -4.50 17.05
CA VAL A 83 8.53 -4.71 15.79
C VAL A 83 7.88 -5.84 15.00
N LEU A 84 7.47 -6.92 15.68
CA LEU A 84 6.72 -8.02 15.07
C LEU A 84 5.41 -7.53 14.43
N TRP A 85 4.64 -6.75 15.18
CA TRP A 85 3.37 -6.17 14.71
C TRP A 85 3.57 -5.32 13.47
N PHE A 86 4.49 -4.34 13.50
CA PHE A 86 4.74 -3.46 12.36
C PHE A 86 5.33 -4.21 11.15
N THR A 87 6.18 -5.22 11.38
CA THR A 87 6.70 -6.08 10.30
C THR A 87 5.56 -6.86 9.64
N GLY A 88 4.64 -7.43 10.43
CA GLY A 88 3.48 -8.15 9.90
C GLY A 88 2.56 -7.27 9.07
N ILE A 89 2.26 -6.06 9.55
CA ILE A 89 1.49 -5.06 8.78
C ILE A 89 2.21 -4.71 7.47
N ALA A 90 3.51 -4.44 7.52
CA ALA A 90 4.29 -4.08 6.35
C ALA A 90 4.30 -5.20 5.29
N MET A 91 4.41 -6.47 5.70
CA MET A 91 4.31 -7.61 4.79
C MET A 91 2.94 -7.70 4.12
N LEU A 92 1.86 -7.59 4.90
CA LEU A 92 0.50 -7.64 4.38
C LEU A 92 0.22 -6.50 3.39
N HIS A 93 0.64 -5.28 3.72
CA HIS A 93 0.46 -4.12 2.86
C HIS A 93 1.34 -4.18 1.60
N THR A 94 2.55 -4.73 1.70
CA THR A 94 3.42 -4.94 0.53
C THR A 94 2.74 -5.87 -0.47
N PHE A 95 2.15 -6.97 0.00
CA PHE A 95 1.43 -7.91 -0.85
C PHE A 95 0.22 -7.26 -1.55
N TRP A 96 -0.66 -6.61 -0.77
CA TRP A 96 -1.87 -5.99 -1.31
C TRP A 96 -1.57 -4.85 -2.30
N ILE A 97 -0.63 -3.95 -1.97
CA ILE A 97 -0.33 -2.82 -2.84
C ILE A 97 0.41 -3.28 -4.11
N SER A 98 1.26 -4.30 -4.03
CA SER A 98 1.91 -4.87 -5.22
C SER A 98 0.90 -5.51 -6.19
N ALA A 99 -0.14 -6.18 -5.67
CA ALA A 99 -1.23 -6.66 -6.50
C ALA A 99 -1.96 -5.50 -7.21
N LEU A 100 -2.20 -4.39 -6.51
CA LEU A 100 -2.76 -3.18 -7.10
C LEU A 100 -1.84 -2.55 -8.16
N CYS A 101 -0.52 -2.52 -7.95
CA CYS A 101 0.45 -2.10 -8.98
C CYS A 101 0.31 -2.93 -10.25
N ILE A 102 0.24 -4.26 -10.12
CA ILE A 102 0.13 -5.17 -11.27
C ILE A 102 -1.16 -4.87 -12.03
N THR A 103 -2.29 -4.76 -11.32
CA THR A 103 -3.56 -4.42 -11.98
C THR A 103 -3.50 -3.07 -12.69
N LEU A 104 -2.89 -2.06 -12.09
CA LEU A 104 -2.72 -0.74 -12.70
C LEU A 104 -1.89 -0.82 -13.99
N VAL A 105 -0.77 -1.55 -13.97
CA VAL A 105 0.07 -1.75 -15.16
C VAL A 105 -0.70 -2.49 -16.27
N THR A 106 -1.50 -3.50 -15.91
CA THR A 106 -2.33 -4.23 -16.90
C THR A 106 -3.49 -3.42 -17.46
N GLN A 107 -3.91 -2.32 -16.81
CA GLN A 107 -4.97 -1.43 -17.31
C GLN A 107 -4.46 -0.25 -18.13
N VAL A 108 -3.15 0.03 -18.06
CA VAL A 108 -2.49 1.08 -18.85
C VAL A 108 -2.03 0.54 -20.21
N ASN A 109 -1.80 -0.77 -20.32
CA ASN A 109 -1.53 -1.48 -21.58
C ASN A 109 -2.82 -1.95 -22.24
#